data_AF-A0A0G4MSM9-F1
#
_entry.id   AF-A0A0G4MSM9-F1
#
_cell.length_a   1.000
_cell.length_b   1.000
_cell.length_c   1.000
_cell.angle_alpha   90.00
_cell.angle_beta   90.00
_cell.angle_gamma   90.00
#
_symmetry.space_group_name_H-M   'P 1'
#
loop_
_entity.id
_entity.type
_entity.pdbx_description
1 polymer ?
#
loop_
_entity_poly.entity_id
_entity_poly.type
_entity_poly.pdbx_seq_one_letter_code
_entity_poly.pdbx_strand_id
1 'polypeptide(L)'
;MSDANKTIAAMSYVFLANLTGCPAVTVPVGYAAPAEGEGGRLPVGLMALGEWGAEEQLLAWAGEGERYLSDKVEGGRVRPEAWVDVLKLAKEAK
;
A
#
# COMPACT_ATOMS: atom_id res chain seq x y z
N MET A 1 11.53 -1.15 23.22
CA MET A 1 12.35 -2.25 22.66
C MET A 1 11.54 -2.85 21.52
N SER A 2 12.09 -2.98 20.31
CA SER A 2 11.35 -3.52 19.15
C SER A 2 11.14 -5.03 19.31
N ASP A 3 9.95 -5.53 18.97
CA ASP A 3 9.66 -6.97 18.92
C ASP A 3 10.26 -7.56 17.64
N ALA A 4 11.32 -8.36 17.79
CA ALA A 4 12.03 -8.97 16.67
C ALA A 4 11.13 -9.93 15.87
N ASN A 5 10.22 -10.65 16.52
CA ASN A 5 9.32 -11.58 15.85
C ASN A 5 8.35 -10.83 14.93
N LYS A 6 7.78 -9.71 15.42
CA LYS A 6 6.91 -8.85 14.60
C LYS A 6 7.67 -8.21 13.43
N THR A 7 8.94 -7.85 13.64
CA THR A 7 9.79 -7.30 12.58
C THR A 7 10.02 -8.33 11.46
N ILE A 8 10.35 -9.58 11.81
CA ILE A 8 10.54 -10.66 10.83
C ILE A 8 9.23 -10.99 10.11
N ALA A 9 8.11 -11.02 10.85
CA ALA A 9 6.79 -11.25 10.28
C ALA A 9 6.43 -10.18 9.23
N ALA A 10 6.71 -8.90 9.51
CA ALA A 10 6.47 -7.81 8.56
C ALA A 10 7.31 -7.92 7.28
N MET A 11 8.51 -8.53 7.36
CA MET A 11 9.41 -8.68 6.22
C MET A 11 9.22 -9.99 5.43
N SER A 12 8.30 -10.85 5.85
CA SER A 12 8.18 -12.23 5.33
C SER A 12 7.85 -12.33 3.84
N TYR A 13 7.30 -11.29 3.22
CA TYR A 13 6.96 -11.28 1.80
C TYR A 13 7.95 -10.48 0.93
N VAL A 14 8.60 -9.47 1.51
CA VAL A 14 9.49 -8.57 0.77
C VAL A 14 10.89 -9.14 0.58
N PHE A 15 11.31 -10.08 1.44
CA PHE A 15 12.68 -10.59 1.41
C PHE A 15 13.02 -11.27 0.08
N LEU A 16 12.06 -11.96 -0.55
CA LEU A 16 12.30 -12.70 -1.79
C LEU A 16 12.68 -11.74 -2.92
N ALA A 17 11.92 -10.66 -3.11
CA ALA A 17 12.22 -9.63 -4.10
C ALA A 17 13.60 -9.01 -3.89
N ASN A 18 13.92 -8.66 -2.63
CA ASN A 18 15.22 -8.08 -2.28
C ASN A 18 16.38 -9.06 -2.51
N LEU A 19 16.18 -10.34 -2.20
CA LEU A 19 17.20 -11.38 -2.35
C LEU A 19 17.44 -11.72 -3.82
N THR A 20 16.37 -11.87 -4.59
CA THR A 20 16.47 -12.28 -6.00
C THR A 20 16.68 -11.12 -6.95
N GLY A 21 16.58 -9.86 -6.51
CA GLY A 21 16.67 -8.70 -7.39
C GLY A 21 15.49 -8.55 -8.37
N CYS A 22 14.43 -9.36 -8.21
CA CYS A 22 13.27 -9.30 -9.06
C CYS A 22 12.42 -8.05 -8.78
N PRO A 23 11.84 -7.42 -9.81
CA PRO A 23 10.95 -6.28 -9.60
C PRO A 23 9.69 -6.71 -8.86
N ALA A 24 9.18 -5.84 -7.99
CA ALA A 24 7.96 -6.06 -7.26
C ALA A 24 7.21 -4.74 -7.00
N VAL A 25 5.89 -4.82 -6.88
CA VAL A 25 5.04 -3.66 -6.60
C VAL A 25 3.97 -4.03 -5.58
N THR A 26 3.64 -3.10 -4.69
CA THR A 26 2.59 -3.27 -3.68
C THR A 26 1.48 -2.27 -3.93
N VAL A 27 0.24 -2.76 -3.99
CA VAL A 27 -0.96 -1.93 -4.17
C VAL A 27 -1.93 -2.10 -2.99
N PRO A 28 -2.64 -1.03 -2.59
CA PRO A 28 -3.70 -1.13 -1.59
C PRO A 28 -4.91 -1.87 -2.16
N VAL A 29 -5.40 -2.89 -1.46
CA VAL A 29 -6.54 -3.73 -1.89
C VAL A 29 -7.74 -3.65 -0.95
N GLY A 30 -7.61 -2.95 0.17
CA GLY A 30 -8.73 -2.75 1.09
C GLY A 30 -8.26 -2.26 2.45
N TYR A 31 -9.16 -2.36 3.42
CA TYR A 31 -8.91 -1.94 4.78
C TYR A 31 -9.45 -2.96 5.79
N ALA A 32 -8.71 -3.20 6.86
CA ALA A 32 -9.07 -4.09 7.95
C ALA A 32 -9.32 -3.31 9.25
N ALA A 33 -10.14 -3.87 10.14
CA ALA A 33 -10.27 -3.35 11.50
C ALA A 33 -8.98 -3.61 12.29
N PRO A 34 -8.50 -2.66 13.11
CA PRO A 34 -7.37 -2.89 13.99
C PRO A 34 -7.72 -3.97 15.04
N ALA A 35 -6.74 -4.82 15.36
CA ALA A 35 -6.90 -5.83 16.42
C ALA A 35 -6.79 -5.21 17.83
N GLU A 36 -6.00 -4.14 17.97
CA GLU A 36 -5.75 -3.42 19.21
C GLU A 36 -5.65 -1.91 18.92
N GLY A 37 -6.12 -1.07 19.85
CA GLY A 37 -6.11 0.40 19.74
C GLY A 37 -7.44 1.01 19.25
N GLU A 38 -7.62 2.29 19.53
CA GLU A 38 -8.70 3.10 18.95
C GLU A 38 -8.18 3.81 17.70
N GLY A 39 -8.94 3.76 16.61
CA GLY A 39 -8.72 4.63 15.44
C GLY A 39 -8.58 3.91 14.10
N GLY A 40 -9.53 4.21 13.22
CA GLY A 40 -9.41 4.02 11.78
C GLY A 40 -9.48 2.58 11.25
N ARG A 41 -9.45 2.47 9.92
CA ARG A 41 -9.29 1.19 9.22
C ARG A 41 -7.84 1.11 8.72
N LEU A 42 -7.15 0.00 8.97
CA LEU A 42 -5.75 -0.21 8.57
C LEU A 42 -5.69 -0.61 7.09
N PRO A 43 -4.81 0.01 6.28
CA PRO A 43 -4.68 -0.36 4.87
C PRO A 43 -4.09 -1.78 4.73
N VAL A 44 -4.68 -2.57 3.85
CA VAL A 44 -4.19 -3.89 3.46
C VAL A 44 -3.57 -3.79 2.07
N GLY A 45 -2.30 -4.20 1.97
CA GLY A 45 -1.55 -4.21 0.71
C GLY A 45 -1.42 -5.61 0.12
N LEU A 46 -1.47 -5.71 -1.21
CA LEU A 46 -1.12 -6.91 -1.96
C LEU A 46 0.16 -6.65 -2.75
N MET A 47 1.13 -7.55 -2.63
CA MET A 47 2.42 -7.46 -3.32
C MET A 47 2.44 -8.46 -4.49
N ALA A 48 2.77 -7.96 -5.68
CA ALA A 48 3.11 -8.79 -6.84
C ALA A 48 4.62 -8.78 -7.06
N LEU A 49 5.15 -9.94 -7.42
CA LEU A 49 6.54 -10.16 -7.82
C LEU A 49 6.56 -10.52 -9.30
N GLY A 50 7.33 -9.79 -10.09
CA GLY A 50 7.51 -10.07 -11.52
C GLY A 50 8.85 -10.74 -11.78
N GLU A 51 8.99 -11.29 -12.97
CA GLU A 51 10.29 -11.69 -13.50
C GLU A 51 11.14 -10.44 -13.80
N TRP A 52 12.45 -10.65 -13.95
CA TRP A 52 13.38 -9.59 -14.34
C TRP A 52 12.96 -8.98 -15.69
N GLY A 53 12.89 -7.65 -15.78
CA GLY A 53 12.45 -6.95 -17.00
C GLY A 53 10.94 -6.90 -17.19
N ALA A 54 10.14 -7.29 -16.19
CA ALA A 54 8.67 -7.27 -16.24
C ALA A 54 8.04 -6.02 -15.56
N GLU A 55 8.79 -4.93 -15.41
CA GLU A 55 8.35 -3.72 -14.72
C GLU A 55 7.07 -3.12 -15.34
N GLU A 56 6.97 -3.06 -16.66
CA GLU A 56 5.78 -2.51 -17.34
C GLU A 56 4.53 -3.35 -17.06
N GLN A 57 4.68 -4.67 -17.01
CA GLN A 57 3.59 -5.58 -16.67
C GLN A 57 3.16 -5.39 -15.21
N LEU A 58 4.12 -5.26 -14.29
CA LEU A 58 3.83 -5.00 -12.88
C LEU A 58 3.12 -3.65 -12.69
N LEU A 59 3.53 -2.61 -13.41
CA LEU A 59 2.88 -1.30 -13.35
C LEU A 59 1.46 -1.33 -13.94
N ALA A 60 1.25 -2.07 -15.04
CA ALA A 60 -0.08 -2.27 -15.60
C ALA A 60 -1.01 -2.98 -14.60
N TRP A 61 -0.52 -4.05 -13.97
CA TRP A 61 -1.21 -4.75 -12.88
C TRP A 61 -1.49 -3.83 -11.69
N ALA A 62 -0.53 -2.99 -11.30
CA ALA A 62 -0.71 -2.04 -10.21
C ALA A 62 -1.81 -1.01 -10.51
N GLY A 63 -1.89 -0.55 -11.75
CA GLY A 63 -2.98 0.31 -12.22
C GLY A 63 -4.35 -0.36 -12.14
N GLU A 64 -4.45 -1.67 -12.37
CA GLU A 64 -5.68 -2.44 -12.13
C GLU A 64 -6.03 -2.52 -10.65
N GLY A 65 -5.02 -2.69 -9.77
CA GLY A 65 -5.21 -2.69 -8.31
C GLY A 65 -5.76 -1.36 -7.78
N GLU A 66 -5.23 -0.23 -8.25
CA GLU A 66 -5.73 1.11 -7.87
C GLU A 66 -7.16 1.36 -8.38
N ARG A 67 -7.49 0.87 -9.59
CA ARG A 67 -8.88 0.89 -10.11
C ARG A 67 -9.80 0.03 -9.26
N TYR A 68 -9.37 -1.17 -8.87
CA TYR A 68 -10.15 -2.05 -7.99
C TYR A 68 -10.49 -1.36 -6.67
N LEU A 69 -9.52 -0.72 -6.01
CA LEU A 69 -9.78 0.02 -4.77
C LEU A 69 -10.78 1.17 -4.97
N SER A 70 -10.73 1.84 -6.12
CA SER A 70 -11.61 2.96 -6.43
C SER A 70 -13.04 2.53 -6.77
N ASP A 71 -13.17 1.45 -7.55
CA ASP A 71 -14.43 1.06 -8.19
C ASP A 71 -15.19 -0.03 -7.42
N LYS A 72 -14.48 -0.88 -6.65
CA LYS A 72 -15.05 -2.10 -6.05
C LYS A 72 -15.06 -2.10 -4.54
N VAL A 73 -14.17 -1.35 -3.89
CA VAL A 73 -14.11 -1.29 -2.43
C VAL A 73 -15.02 -0.18 -1.92
N GLU A 74 -15.99 -0.53 -1.07
CA GLU A 74 -16.93 0.43 -0.50
C GLU A 74 -16.20 1.46 0.39
N GLY A 75 -16.41 2.75 0.08
CA GLY A 75 -15.68 3.86 0.70
C GLY A 75 -14.34 4.19 0.04
N GLY A 76 -13.91 3.42 -0.96
CA GLY A 76 -12.75 3.70 -1.79
C GLY A 76 -11.45 3.93 -1.01
N ARG A 77 -10.58 4.78 -1.56
CA ARG A 77 -9.32 5.16 -0.92
C ARG A 77 -9.59 6.14 0.23
N VAL A 78 -9.35 5.67 1.45
CA VAL A 78 -9.47 6.46 2.68
C VAL A 78 -8.28 7.41 2.80
N ARG A 79 -8.57 8.69 3.03
CA ARG A 79 -7.56 9.69 3.42
C ARG A 79 -7.32 9.58 4.93
N PRO A 80 -6.07 9.47 5.38
CA PRO A 80 -5.77 9.41 6.81
C PRO A 80 -6.11 10.74 7.50
N GLU A 81 -6.33 10.72 8.81
CA GLU A 81 -6.70 11.91 9.59
C GLU A 81 -5.67 13.04 9.48
N ALA A 82 -4.38 12.69 9.40
CA ALA A 82 -3.28 13.63 9.23
C ALA A 82 -3.02 14.02 7.75
N TRP A 83 -3.95 13.75 6.83
CA TRP A 83 -3.79 14.11 5.43
C TRP A 83 -3.91 15.61 5.20
N VAL A 84 -2.96 16.18 4.47
CA VAL A 84 -2.89 17.63 4.19
C VAL A 84 -3.07 17.89 2.69
N ASP A 85 -4.03 18.74 2.35
CA ASP A 85 -4.24 19.20 0.97
C ASP A 85 -3.32 20.38 0.62
N VAL A 86 -2.12 20.06 0.13
CA VAL A 86 -1.13 21.08 -0.25
C VAL A 86 -1.60 21.98 -1.39
N LEU A 87 -2.46 21.49 -2.29
CA LEU A 87 -2.94 22.29 -3.43
C LEU A 87 -4.00 23.29 -2.99
N LYS A 88 -4.86 22.91 -2.05
CA LYS A 88 -5.80 23.83 -1.41
C LYS A 88 -5.04 24.92 -0.66
N LEU A 89 -4.06 24.55 0.17
CA LEU A 89 -3.23 25.50 0.91
C LEU A 89 -2.51 26.49 -0.02
N ALA A 90 -1.97 26.02 -1.14
CA ALA A 90 -1.30 26.87 -2.13
C ALA A 90 -2.25 27.87 -2.82
N LYS A 91 -3.54 27.51 -2.97
CA LYS A 91 -4.57 28.41 -3.52
C LYS A 91 -5.01 29.47 -2.51
N GLU A 92 -5.08 29.11 -1.23
CA GLU A 92 -5.48 30.01 -0.14
C GLU A 92 -4.35 30.98 0.28
N ALA A 93 -3.10 30.66 -0.05
CA ALA A 93 -1.94 31.52 0.23
C ALA A 93 -1.70 32.63 -0.84
N LYS A 94 -2.52 32.70 -1.89
CA LYS A 94 -2.53 33.77 -2.90
C LYS A 94 -3.61 34.79 -2.59
#